data_AF-A0A1R1AYQ5-F1
#
_entry.id   AF-A0A1R1AYQ5-F1
#
_cell.length_a   1.000
_cell.length_b   1.000
_cell.length_c   1.000
_cell.angle_alpha   90.00
_cell.angle_beta   90.00
_cell.angle_gamma   90.00
#
_symmetry.space_group_name_H-M   'P 1'
#
loop_
_entity.id
_entity.type
_entity.pdbx_description
1 polymer ?
#
loop_
_entity_poly.entity_id
_entity_poly.type
_entity_poly.pdbx_seq_one_letter_code
_entity_poly.pdbx_strand_id
1 'polypeptide(L)' 'MTASFSHKPEGYECPFCRVWGIERPHQGTKQRDIIYQNEKVTAFIASKWWP' A
#
# COMPACT_ATOMS: atom_id res chain seq x y z
N MET A 1 -1.96 13.23 -25.41
CA MET A 1 -1.19 12.56 -24.35
C MET A 1 -1.95 12.71 -23.06
N THR A 2 -2.58 11.64 -22.56
CA THR A 2 -3.24 11.67 -21.24
C THR A 2 -2.17 11.56 -20.17
N ALA A 3 -1.97 12.62 -19.38
CA ALA A 3 -1.09 12.54 -18.23
C ALA A 3 -1.68 11.53 -17.23
N SER A 4 -0.94 10.48 -16.90
CA SER A 4 -1.33 9.55 -15.85
C SER A 4 -1.05 10.22 -14.51
N PHE A 5 -2.10 10.53 -13.75
CA PHE A 5 -1.93 10.98 -12.38
C PHE A 5 -1.60 9.77 -11.50
N SER A 6 -0.36 9.74 -11.00
CA SER A 6 0.12 8.72 -10.10
C SER A 6 0.43 9.35 -8.75
N HIS A 7 0.07 8.66 -7.65
CA HIS A 7 0.45 9.08 -6.30
C HIS A 7 1.96 8.91 -6.04
N LYS A 8 2.67 8.20 -6.92
CA LYS A 8 4.08 7.90 -6.82
C LYS A 8 4.87 8.30 -8.07
N PRO A 9 6.17 8.59 -7.95
CA PRO A 9 7.07 8.73 -9.09
C PRO A 9 7.14 7.47 -9.96
N GLU A 10 7.61 7.65 -11.20
CA GLU A 10 7.96 6.55 -12.09
C GLU A 10 9.08 5.69 -11.46
N GLY A 11 9.00 4.37 -11.61
CA GLY A 11 9.96 3.43 -11.03
C GLY A 11 9.89 3.20 -9.51
N TYR A 12 9.25 4.09 -8.73
CA TYR A 12 9.13 3.90 -7.28
C TYR A 12 8.14 2.78 -6.94
N GLU A 13 8.53 1.79 -6.12
CA GLU A 13 7.62 0.75 -5.64
C GLU A 13 7.01 1.13 -4.28
N CYS A 14 5.88 1.83 -4.31
CA CYS A 14 5.16 2.25 -3.10
C CYS A 14 4.85 1.04 -2.18
N PRO A 15 5.27 1.04 -0.91
CA PRO A 15 4.99 -0.05 0.01
C PRO A 15 3.50 -0.19 0.31
N PHE A 16 2.73 0.90 0.33
CA PHE A 16 1.29 0.86 0.58
C PHE A 16 0.50 0.23 -0.57
N CYS A 17 0.96 0.37 -1.82
CA CYS A 17 0.37 -0.35 -2.95
C CYS A 17 0.58 -1.86 -2.90
N ARG A 18 1.47 -2.36 -2.03
CA ARG A 18 1.63 -3.81 -1.80
C ARG A 18 0.61 -4.32 -0.78
N VAL A 19 0.20 -3.47 0.14
CA VAL A 19 -0.86 -3.75 1.12
C VAL A 19 -2.23 -3.70 0.42
N TRP A 20 -2.41 -2.71 -0.45
CA TRP A 20 -3.64 -2.51 -1.22
C TRP A 20 -3.57 -3.17 -2.60
N GLY A 21 -4.18 -4.35 -2.77
CA GLY A 21 -4.24 -5.05 -4.07
C GLY A 21 -3.97 -6.55 -3.98
N ILE A 22 -2.97 -7.04 -4.71
CA ILE A 22 -2.52 -8.45 -4.64
C ILE A 22 -1.29 -8.49 -3.72
N GLU A 23 -1.36 -9.27 -2.64
CA GLU A 23 -0.24 -9.46 -1.73
C GLU A 23 0.99 -9.98 -2.49
N ARG A 24 2.15 -9.36 -2.23
CA ARG A 24 3.44 -9.84 -2.73
C ARG A 24 4.32 -10.26 -1.55
N PRO A 25 5.23 -11.25 -1.72
CA PRO A 25 6.14 -11.61 -0.64
C PRO A 25 7.01 -10.42 -0.20
N HIS A 26 6.91 -10.03 1.08
CA HIS A 26 7.80 -9.06 1.71
C HIS A 26 7.81 -9.21 3.24
N GLN A 27 8.75 -8.52 3.91
CA GLN A 27 8.94 -8.58 5.38
C GLN A 27 8.18 -7.48 6.17
N GLY A 28 7.03 -7.02 5.65
CA GLY A 28 6.31 -5.87 6.19
C GLY A 28 4.83 -6.16 6.40
N THR A 29 4.02 -5.10 6.40
CA THR A 29 2.57 -5.14 6.58
C THR A 29 1.90 -5.96 5.48
N LYS A 30 1.13 -6.97 5.85
CA LYS A 30 0.45 -7.89 4.93
C LYS A 30 -1.04 -7.54 4.82
N GLN A 31 -1.74 -8.17 3.87
CA GLN A 31 -3.17 -7.90 3.70
C GLN A 31 -4.00 -8.33 4.93
N ARG A 32 -3.60 -9.42 5.59
CA ARG A 32 -4.21 -9.87 6.85
C ARG A 32 -4.14 -8.84 7.99
N ASP A 33 -3.25 -7.85 7.89
CA ASP A 33 -3.08 -6.82 8.91
C ASP A 33 -4.06 -5.65 8.71
N ILE A 34 -4.86 -5.66 7.62
CA ILE A 34 -5.94 -4.70 7.36
C ILE A 34 -7.11 -4.98 8.30
N ILE A 35 -7.47 -3.97 9.11
CA ILE A 35 -8.58 -4.05 10.07
C ILE A 35 -9.85 -3.34 9.57
N TYR A 36 -9.71 -2.49 8.54
CA TYR A 36 -10.82 -1.77 7.93
C TYR A 36 -10.48 -1.37 6.50
N GLN A 37 -11.44 -1.52 5.58
CA GLN A 37 -11.31 -1.05 4.21
C GLN A 37 -12.67 -0.63 3.65
N ASN A 38 -12.68 0.50 2.94
CA ASN A 38 -13.79 0.95 2.11
C ASN A 38 -13.25 1.61 0.82
N GLU A 39 -14.14 2.23 0.04
CA GLU A 39 -13.76 2.87 -1.23
C GLU A 39 -12.75 4.03 -1.11
N LYS A 40 -12.61 4.62 0.08
CA LYS A 40 -11.80 5.83 0.31
C LYS A 40 -10.62 5.61 1.26
N VAL A 41 -10.68 4.59 2.12
CA VAL A 41 -9.76 4.41 3.24
C VAL A 41 -9.42 2.93 3.41
N THR A 42 -8.16 2.67 3.74
CA THR A 42 -7.68 1.38 4.27
C THR A 42 -6.91 1.65 5.56
N ALA A 43 -7.26 0.96 6.64
CA ALA A 43 -6.55 1.01 7.91
C ALA A 43 -5.98 -0.36 8.26
N PHE A 44 -4.75 -0.41 8.75
CA PHE A 44 -4.03 -1.64 9.03
C PHE A 44 -3.12 -1.48 10.25
N ILE A 45 -2.74 -2.62 10.85
CA ILE A 45 -1.72 -2.68 11.90
C ILE A 45 -0.34 -2.64 11.22
N ALA A 46 0.44 -1.59 11.49
CA ALA A 46 1.75 -1.43 10.88
C ALA A 46 2.75 -2.45 11.44
N SER A 47 3.42 -3.20 10.55
CA SER A 47 4.46 -4.16 10.91
C SER A 47 5.71 -3.54 11.55
N LYS A 48 5.94 -2.26 11.29
CA LYS A 48 7.07 -1.48 11.81
C LYS A 48 6.62 -0.05 12.07
N TRP A 49 7.21 0.57 13.09
CA TRP A 49 7.13 2.00 13.31
C TRP A 49 8.16 2.70 12.41
N TRP A 50 7.80 3.83 11.81
CA TRP A 50 8.72 4.65 11.01
C TRP A 50 9.74 5.33 11.93
N PRO A 51 11.04 5.39 11.64
CA PRO A 51 11.87 6.42 12.26
C PRO A 51 11.40 7.83 11.87
#